data_AF-A0A952FV14-F1
#
_entry.id   AF-A0A952FV14-F1
#
_cell.length_a   1.000
_cell.length_b   1.000
_cell.length_c   1.000
_cell.angle_alpha   90.00
_cell.angle_beta   90.00
_cell.angle_gamma   90.00
#
_symmetry.space_group_name_H-M   'P 1'
#
loop_
_entity.id
_entity.type
_entity.pdbx_description
1 polymer ?
#
loop_
_entity_poly.entity_id
_entity_poly.type
_entity_poly.pdbx_seq_one_letter_code
_entity_poly.pdbx_strand_id
1 'polypeptide(L)'
;MTSALWTFDELAQATGGTFTGRSAADGEATGITFDSRQVARGDVFLALKGVRDGHDFVAQAFQSGAAVAITRRPIDGGPCLLVPDVQKALEDLAVFARDRAHDAKRGAVTGSVGKTSVTQMVMQGLKRAGRAHSAVKSFN
;
A
#
# COMPACT_ATOMS: atom_id res chain seq x y z
N MET A 1 20.65 -3.33 0.02
CA MET A 1 19.84 -2.17 0.44
C MET A 1 18.49 -2.30 -0.23
N THR A 2 17.42 -2.45 0.54
CA THR A 2 16.05 -2.52 0.00
C THR A 2 15.75 -1.17 -0.65
N SER A 3 15.45 -1.14 -1.96
CA SER A 3 15.08 0.13 -2.60
C SER A 3 13.76 0.63 -2.02
N ALA A 4 13.61 1.95 -1.87
CA ALA A 4 12.34 2.55 -1.47
C ALA A 4 11.21 2.11 -2.42
N LEU A 5 10.07 1.75 -1.84
CA LEU A 5 8.84 1.48 -2.58
C LEU A 5 8.07 2.79 -2.85
N TRP A 6 8.09 3.68 -1.85
CA TRP A 6 7.41 4.97 -1.86
C TRP A 6 8.32 6.04 -1.25
N THR A 7 8.43 7.17 -1.91
CA THR A 7 8.86 8.41 -1.23
C THR A 7 7.66 9.06 -0.55
N PHE A 8 7.90 9.86 0.49
CA PHE A 8 6.82 10.61 1.15
C PHE A 8 6.16 11.61 0.20
N ASP A 9 6.93 12.19 -0.72
CA ASP A 9 6.41 13.06 -1.78
C ASP A 9 5.43 12.31 -2.70
N GLU A 10 5.79 11.10 -3.16
CA GLU A 10 4.88 10.25 -3.94
C GLU A 10 3.60 9.91 -3.16
N LEU A 11 3.69 9.65 -1.84
CA LEU A 11 2.52 9.40 -1.01
C LEU A 11 1.61 10.63 -0.94
N ALA A 12 2.15 11.83 -0.72
CA ALA A 12 1.39 13.07 -0.70
C ALA A 12 0.78 13.38 -2.07
N GLN A 13 1.56 13.24 -3.15
CA GLN A 13 1.10 13.49 -4.52
C GLN A 13 -0.03 12.53 -4.92
N ALA A 14 0.10 11.23 -4.60
CA ALA A 14 -0.91 10.23 -4.92
C ALA A 14 -2.21 10.46 -4.15
N THR A 15 -2.12 10.80 -2.86
CA THR A 15 -3.29 10.83 -1.97
C THR A 15 -3.90 12.22 -1.77
N GLY A 16 -3.19 13.28 -2.14
CA GLY A 16 -3.52 14.66 -1.76
C GLY A 16 -3.42 14.91 -0.25
N GLY A 17 -2.80 13.99 0.50
CA GLY A 17 -2.71 14.04 1.95
C GLY A 17 -1.72 15.08 2.45
N THR A 18 -1.87 15.48 3.72
CA THR A 18 -0.94 16.41 4.39
C THR A 18 -0.24 15.71 5.54
N PHE A 19 1.09 15.75 5.54
CA PHE A 19 1.87 15.18 6.62
C PHE A 19 1.78 16.03 7.90
N THR A 20 1.79 15.35 9.04
CA THR A 20 1.90 15.95 10.37
C THR A 20 3.04 15.30 11.14
N GLY A 21 3.73 16.10 11.96
CA GLY A 21 4.89 15.67 12.76
C GLY A 21 6.24 16.12 12.20
N ARG A 22 7.29 15.99 13.00
CA ARG A 22 8.62 16.61 12.78
C ARG A 22 9.45 16.06 11.60
N SER A 23 9.00 15.00 10.91
CA SER A 23 9.77 14.31 9.85
C SER A 23 9.04 14.23 8.50
N ALA A 24 8.12 15.16 8.26
CA ALA A 24 7.21 15.17 7.11
C ALA A 24 7.86 15.33 5.72
N ALA A 25 9.13 15.73 5.60
CA ALA A 25 9.64 16.31 4.35
C ALA A 25 10.47 15.36 3.46
N ASP A 26 11.21 14.38 3.98
CA ASP A 26 12.19 13.63 3.15
C ASP A 26 12.29 12.15 3.54
N GLY A 27 11.14 11.51 3.75
CA GLY A 27 11.06 10.10 4.13
C GLY A 27 10.91 9.13 2.95
N GLU A 28 11.39 7.91 3.15
CA GLU A 28 11.13 6.78 2.26
C GLU A 28 10.47 5.64 3.04
N ALA A 29 9.60 4.90 2.36
CA ALA A 29 9.01 3.68 2.87
C ALA A 29 9.31 2.49 1.97
N THR A 30 9.60 1.35 2.57
CA THR A 30 10.03 0.12 1.87
C THR A 30 8.89 -0.84 1.57
N GLY A 31 7.71 -0.59 2.17
CA GLY A 31 6.53 -1.44 2.03
C GLY A 31 5.26 -0.69 2.42
N ILE A 32 4.12 -1.36 2.25
CA ILE A 32 2.81 -0.83 2.60
C ILE A 32 1.93 -1.97 3.10
N THR A 33 1.26 -1.78 4.23
CA THR A 33 0.35 -2.78 4.82
C THR A 33 -0.78 -2.12 5.59
N PHE A 34 -1.91 -2.82 5.70
CA PHE A 34 -3.04 -2.45 6.55
C PHE A 34 -3.21 -3.41 7.75
N ASP A 35 -2.39 -4.46 7.85
CA ASP A 35 -2.39 -5.40 8.98
C ASP A 35 -1.23 -5.05 9.91
N SER A 36 -1.54 -4.51 11.09
CA SER A 36 -0.54 -4.06 12.07
C SER A 36 0.39 -5.18 12.53
N ARG A 37 -0.05 -6.44 12.42
CA ARG A 37 0.74 -7.63 12.77
C ARG A 37 1.79 -7.99 11.71
N GLN A 38 1.65 -7.44 10.50
CA GLN A 38 2.55 -7.68 9.37
C GLN A 38 3.46 -6.49 9.07
N VAL A 39 3.41 -5.43 9.89
CA VAL A 39 4.25 -4.26 9.73
C VAL A 39 5.71 -4.66 9.86
N ALA A 40 6.48 -4.38 8.82
CA ALA A 40 7.93 -4.41 8.85
C ALA A 40 8.49 -3.01 9.10
N ARG A 41 9.75 -2.96 9.55
CA ARG A 41 10.47 -1.71 9.71
C ARG A 41 10.57 -0.99 8.35
N GLY A 42 10.10 0.25 8.31
CA GLY A 42 10.08 1.07 7.09
C GLY A 42 8.75 1.04 6.32
N ASP A 43 7.73 0.31 6.79
CA ASP A 43 6.45 0.23 6.09
C ASP A 43 5.58 1.47 6.29
N VAL A 44 4.75 1.77 5.29
CA VAL A 44 3.55 2.58 5.42
C VAL A 44 2.45 1.73 6.06
N PHE A 45 1.85 2.22 7.15
CA PHE A 45 0.66 1.61 7.73
C PHE A 45 -0.62 2.32 7.29
N LEU A 46 -1.57 1.60 6.69
CA LEU A 46 -2.89 2.11 6.28
C LEU A 46 -3.92 1.85 7.37
N ALA A 47 -4.42 2.90 8.03
CA ALA A 47 -5.46 2.82 9.05
C ALA A 47 -6.87 2.63 8.46
N LEU A 48 -7.08 1.53 7.72
CA LEU A 48 -8.37 1.19 7.11
C LEU A 48 -9.42 0.87 8.17
N LYS A 49 -10.67 1.24 7.89
CA LYS A 49 -11.81 0.89 8.74
C LYS A 49 -12.40 -0.44 8.28
N GLY A 50 -12.20 -1.49 9.08
CA GLY A 50 -12.80 -2.81 8.87
C GLY A 50 -13.77 -3.16 10.00
N VAL A 51 -13.71 -4.41 10.48
CA VAL A 51 -14.42 -4.86 11.70
C VAL A 51 -13.99 -4.04 12.92
N ARG A 52 -12.70 -3.68 12.97
CA ARG A 52 -12.14 -2.73 13.93
C ARG A 52 -11.61 -1.52 13.18
N ASP A 53 -11.53 -0.39 13.86
CA ASP A 53 -10.94 0.81 13.29
C ASP A 53 -9.41 0.66 13.24
N GLY A 54 -8.82 0.74 12.04
CA GLY A 54 -7.38 0.68 11.82
C GLY A 54 -6.59 1.71 12.62
N HIS A 55 -7.23 2.83 12.96
CA HIS A 55 -6.64 3.91 13.76
C HIS A 55 -6.23 3.43 15.16
N ASP A 56 -6.93 2.45 15.72
CA ASP A 56 -6.63 1.88 17.04
C ASP A 56 -5.27 1.14 17.06
N PHE A 57 -4.73 0.78 15.89
CA PHE A 57 -3.50 0.01 15.75
C PHE A 57 -2.30 0.83 15.29
N VAL A 58 -2.46 2.15 15.10
CA VAL A 58 -1.38 3.02 14.63
C VAL A 58 -0.20 3.04 15.60
N ALA A 59 -0.48 3.13 16.91
CA ALA A 59 0.58 3.06 17.93
C ALA A 59 1.36 1.73 17.86
N GLN A 60 0.68 0.60 17.66
CA GLN A 60 1.31 -0.70 17.49
C GLN A 60 2.13 -0.77 16.19
N ALA A 61 1.66 -0.18 15.11
CA ALA A 61 2.39 -0.12 13.85
C ALA A 61 3.71 0.66 14.00
N PHE A 62 3.70 1.80 14.68
CA PHE A 62 4.93 2.54 14.98
C PHE A 62 5.88 1.76 15.89
N GLN A 63 5.37 1.07 16.91
CA GLN A 63 6.20 0.17 17.74
C GLN A 63 6.84 -0.96 16.93
N SER A 64 6.17 -1.40 15.86
CA SER A 64 6.67 -2.42 14.93
C SER A 64 7.61 -1.84 13.85
N GLY A 65 7.82 -0.52 13.86
CA GLY A 65 8.79 0.16 13.00
C GLY A 65 8.20 0.78 11.73
N ALA A 66 6.89 1.01 11.65
CA ALA A 66 6.29 1.77 10.55
C ALA A 66 6.99 3.13 10.38
N ALA A 67 7.30 3.49 9.14
CA ALA A 67 7.89 4.78 8.80
C ALA A 67 6.87 5.92 8.87
N VAL A 68 5.62 5.63 8.50
CA VAL A 68 4.49 6.57 8.46
C VAL A 68 3.18 5.81 8.56
N ALA A 69 2.14 6.44 9.13
CA ALA A 69 0.77 5.96 9.05
C ALA A 69 -0.10 6.87 8.19
N ILE A 70 -0.97 6.32 7.33
CA ILE A 70 -2.01 7.06 6.62
C ILE A 70 -3.30 6.98 7.44
N THR A 71 -3.77 8.12 7.91
CA THR A 71 -4.86 8.24 8.89
C THR A 71 -5.82 9.38 8.54
N ARG A 72 -7.02 9.39 9.12
CA ARG A 72 -7.99 10.49 8.98
C ARG A 72 -7.78 11.63 9.96
N ARG A 73 -7.01 11.38 11.02
CA ARG A 73 -6.75 12.32 12.10
C ARG A 73 -5.34 12.14 12.63
N PRO A 74 -4.73 13.17 13.23
CA PRO A 74 -3.47 13.02 13.93
C PRO A 74 -3.59 11.94 14.99
N ILE A 75 -2.57 11.08 15.08
CA ILE A 75 -2.43 10.08 16.13
C ILE A 75 -0.99 10.14 16.62
N ASP A 76 -0.83 10.13 17.94
CA ASP A 76 0.48 10.16 18.57
C ASP A 76 1.27 8.88 18.29
N GLY A 77 2.59 8.99 18.35
CA GLY A 77 3.51 7.86 18.20
C GLY A 77 4.34 7.89 16.91
N GLY A 78 4.05 8.78 15.96
CA GLY A 78 4.86 8.94 14.76
C GLY A 78 4.26 9.88 13.71
N PRO A 79 4.94 10.01 12.55
CA PRO A 79 4.45 10.86 11.46
C PRO A 79 3.20 10.26 10.81
N CYS A 80 2.19 11.10 10.62
CA CYS A 80 0.94 10.71 9.97
C CYS A 80 0.74 11.49 8.67
N LEU A 81 0.32 10.81 7.60
CA LEU A 81 -0.22 11.41 6.39
C LEU A 81 -1.73 11.48 6.51
N LEU A 82 -2.25 12.69 6.68
CA LEU A 82 -3.67 12.92 6.90
C LEU A 82 -4.43 12.96 5.58
N VAL A 83 -5.46 12.12 5.48
CA VAL A 83 -6.36 12.03 4.33
C VAL A 83 -7.81 12.00 4.80
N PRO A 84 -8.78 12.55 4.05
CA PRO A 84 -10.19 12.52 4.45
C PRO A 84 -10.75 11.08 4.49
N ASP A 85 -10.27 10.20 3.61
CA ASP A 85 -10.66 8.79 3.53
C ASP A 85 -9.46 7.90 3.19
N VAL A 86 -9.12 6.99 4.11
CA VAL A 86 -7.99 6.06 3.96
C VAL A 86 -8.26 5.00 2.87
N GLN A 87 -9.53 4.62 2.65
CA GLN A 87 -9.88 3.68 1.59
C GLN A 87 -9.65 4.32 0.22
N LYS A 88 -10.10 5.57 0.05
CA LYS A 88 -9.86 6.34 -1.17
C LYS A 88 -8.36 6.56 -1.41
N ALA A 89 -7.60 6.88 -0.36
CA ALA A 89 -6.15 7.01 -0.44
C ALA A 89 -5.46 5.72 -0.91
N LEU A 90 -5.91 4.54 -0.44
CA LEU A 90 -5.41 3.25 -0.95
C LEU A 90 -5.68 3.07 -2.45
N GLU A 91 -6.88 3.43 -2.91
CA GLU A 91 -7.23 3.36 -4.34
C GLU A 91 -6.37 4.32 -5.17
N ASP A 92 -6.15 5.53 -4.69
CA ASP A 92 -5.32 6.52 -5.38
C ASP A 92 -3.85 6.11 -5.45
N LEU A 93 -3.31 5.55 -4.36
CA LEU A 93 -1.98 4.92 -4.36
C LEU A 93 -1.88 3.79 -5.38
N ALA A 94 -2.93 2.96 -5.51
CA ALA A 94 -2.94 1.89 -6.48
C ALA A 94 -2.95 2.42 -7.92
N VAL A 95 -3.71 3.48 -8.21
CA VAL A 95 -3.71 4.15 -9.52
C VAL A 95 -2.33 4.76 -9.80
N PHE A 96 -1.78 5.52 -8.86
CA PHE A 96 -0.47 6.14 -8.99
C PHE A 96 0.63 5.10 -9.26
N ALA A 97 0.66 4.01 -8.51
CA ALA A 97 1.62 2.93 -8.72
C ALA A 97 1.46 2.25 -10.09
N ARG A 98 0.22 2.12 -10.59
CA ARG A 98 -0.06 1.58 -11.92
C ARG A 98 0.42 2.49 -13.04
N ASP A 99 0.37 3.80 -12.85
CA ASP A 99 0.82 4.77 -13.85
C ASP A 99 2.35 4.92 -13.84
N ARG A 100 2.98 4.79 -12.67
CA ARG A 100 4.45 4.66 -12.56
C ARG A 100 4.98 3.46 -13.36
N ALA A 101 4.23 2.36 -13.38
CA ALA A 101 4.54 1.15 -14.15
C ALA A 101 4.01 1.19 -15.60
N HIS A 102 4.24 2.30 -16.32
CA HIS A 102 3.73 2.55 -17.67
C HIS A 102 4.11 1.49 -18.72
N ASP A 103 5.28 0.87 -18.60
CA ASP A 103 5.74 -0.19 -19.51
C ASP A 103 5.09 -1.57 -19.25
N ALA A 104 4.40 -1.73 -18.11
CA ALA A 104 3.80 -3.00 -17.76
C ALA A 104 2.54 -3.26 -18.60
N LYS A 105 2.49 -4.46 -19.22
CA LYS A 105 1.24 -4.96 -19.82
C LYS A 105 0.32 -5.47 -18.72
N ARG A 106 -0.95 -5.04 -18.77
CA ARG A 106 -1.94 -5.27 -17.71
C ARG A 106 -3.12 -6.06 -18.29
N GLY A 107 -3.57 -7.07 -17.57
CA GLY A 107 -4.74 -7.89 -17.91
C GLY A 107 -5.54 -8.24 -16.67
N ALA A 108 -6.85 -8.44 -16.82
CA ALA A 108 -7.75 -8.81 -15.73
C ALA A 108 -8.55 -10.06 -16.12
N VAL A 109 -8.76 -10.95 -15.14
CA VAL A 109 -9.59 -12.14 -15.30
C VAL A 109 -10.79 -12.01 -14.37
N THR A 110 -11.99 -12.10 -14.94
CA THR A 110 -13.26 -12.04 -14.21
C THR A 110 -14.12 -13.27 -14.53
N GLY A 111 -15.13 -13.53 -13.69
CA GLY A 111 -16.05 -14.66 -13.84
C GLY A 111 -16.49 -15.21 -12.49
N SER A 112 -17.63 -15.90 -12.44
CA SER A 112 -18.16 -16.48 -11.21
C SER A 112 -17.28 -17.61 -10.66
N VAL A 113 -16.73 -18.44 -11.56
CA VAL A 113 -15.93 -19.63 -11.22
C VAL A 113 -14.65 -19.65 -12.08
N GLY A 114 -13.57 -20.24 -11.55
CA GLY A 114 -12.35 -20.52 -12.33
C GLY A 114 -11.34 -19.38 -12.45
N LYS A 115 -11.62 -18.18 -11.92
CA LYS A 115 -10.71 -17.01 -11.97
C LYS A 115 -9.28 -17.36 -11.54
N THR A 116 -9.13 -18.00 -10.38
CA THR A 116 -7.81 -18.37 -9.82
C THR A 116 -7.09 -19.37 -10.72
N SER A 117 -7.78 -20.39 -11.22
CA SER A 117 -7.17 -21.39 -12.12
C SER A 117 -6.68 -20.72 -13.42
N VAL A 118 -7.51 -19.85 -14.00
CA VAL A 118 -7.16 -19.12 -15.23
C VAL A 118 -5.99 -18.17 -15.00
N THR A 119 -5.98 -17.38 -13.92
CA THR A 119 -4.85 -16.49 -13.63
C THR A 119 -3.56 -17.26 -13.39
N GLN A 120 -3.62 -18.41 -12.71
CA GLN A 120 -2.45 -19.27 -12.53
C GLN A 120 -1.93 -19.84 -13.87
N MET A 121 -2.82 -20.32 -14.75
CA MET A 121 -2.43 -20.80 -16.08
C MET A 121 -1.77 -19.70 -16.92
N VAL A 122 -2.38 -18.52 -16.98
CA VAL A 122 -1.82 -17.35 -17.68
C VAL A 122 -0.44 -16.99 -17.12
N MET A 123 -0.29 -17.01 -15.79
CA MET A 123 0.98 -16.70 -15.14
C MET A 123 2.09 -17.70 -15.44
N GLN A 124 1.79 -18.98 -15.64
CA GLN A 124 2.80 -19.97 -16.07
C GLN A 124 3.37 -19.63 -17.45
N GLY A 125 2.53 -19.13 -18.36
CA GLY A 125 2.97 -18.62 -19.65
C GLY A 125 3.81 -17.35 -19.51
N LEU A 126 3.30 -16.34 -18.80
CA LEU A 126 3.97 -15.05 -18.66
C LEU A 126 5.34 -15.15 -17.98
N LYS A 127 5.50 -16.00 -16.97
CA LYS A 127 6.79 -16.23 -16.29
C LYS A 127 7.88 -16.77 -17.22
N ARG A 128 7.51 -17.47 -18.31
CA ARG A 128 8.46 -17.93 -19.33
C ARG A 128 8.84 -16.82 -20.30
N ALA A 129 7.96 -15.85 -20.51
CA ALA A 129 8.19 -14.71 -21.40
C ALA A 129 8.97 -13.57 -20.72
N GLY A 130 8.92 -13.45 -19.38
CA GLY A 130 9.66 -12.44 -18.65
C GLY A 130 9.16 -12.21 -17.22
N ARG A 131 9.48 -11.04 -16.65
CA ARG A 131 9.02 -10.63 -15.31
C ARG A 131 7.50 -10.46 -15.33
N ALA A 132 6.81 -11.17 -14.45
CA ALA A 132 5.36 -11.14 -14.35
C ALA A 132 4.91 -11.13 -12.89
N HIS A 133 3.76 -10.51 -12.63
CA HIS A 133 3.14 -10.46 -11.31
C HIS A 133 1.64 -10.80 -11.42
N SER A 134 1.10 -11.46 -10.40
CA SER A 134 -0.33 -11.71 -10.22
C SER A 134 -0.70 -11.52 -8.75
N ALA A 135 -1.99 -11.37 -8.47
CA ALA A 135 -2.51 -11.34 -7.11
C ALA A 135 -1.92 -12.49 -6.25
N VAL A 136 -1.37 -12.13 -5.09
CA VAL A 136 -0.65 -13.05 -4.19
C VAL A 136 -1.63 -13.91 -3.37
N LYS A 137 -2.86 -13.42 -3.17
CA LYS A 137 -3.96 -14.09 -2.46
C LYS A 137 -5.27 -13.79 -3.20
N SER A 138 -6.41 -14.01 -2.57
CA SER A 138 -7.74 -13.56 -3.01
C SER A 138 -7.92 -12.03 -2.92
N PHE A 139 -6.90 -11.26 -3.28
CA PHE A 139 -6.96 -9.81 -3.45
C PHE A 139 -7.46 -9.51 -4.86
N ASN A 140 -8.77 -9.63 -5.07
CA ASN A 140 -9.43 -9.50 -6.36
C ASN A 140 -10.69 -8.62 -6.29
#